data_AF-A0A4Y2AB97-F1
#
_entry.id   AF-A0A4Y2AB97-F1
#
_cell.length_a   1.000
_cell.length_b   1.000
_cell.length_c   1.000
_cell.angle_alpha   90.00
_cell.angle_beta   90.00
_cell.angle_gamma   90.00
#
_symmetry.space_group_name_H-M   'P 1'
#
loop_
_entity.id
_entity.type
_entity.pdbx_description
1 polymer ?
#
loop_
_entity_poly.entity_id
_entity_poly.type
_entity_poly.pdbx_seq_one_letter_code
_entity_poly.pdbx_strand_id
1 'polypeptide(L)'
;MNHTRDKYNKAFHAQYSLICRNSRLSIDNKLLIYLAYLRPVITYASPIWACTAKTNLNKLETLENKTIRMIARAHWYQRTDEIRHALNIPSLKQFIHKLSTKFYSSLPSIAKIPNYDISNSNNRKRPRYTLNLVDN
;
A
#
# COMPACT_ATOMS: atom_id res chain seq x y z
N MET A 1 -2.63 5.26 10.70
CA MET A 1 -2.87 3.88 10.19
C MET A 1 -4.26 3.34 10.53
N ASN A 2 -4.76 3.52 11.74
CA ASN A 2 -6.06 2.95 12.15
C ASN A 2 -7.21 3.35 11.21
N HIS A 3 -7.29 4.62 10.84
CA HIS A 3 -8.31 5.09 9.89
C HIS A 3 -8.30 4.34 8.55
N THR A 4 -7.12 4.14 7.94
CA THR A 4 -6.99 3.36 6.68
C THR A 4 -7.42 1.91 6.88
N ARG A 5 -7.06 1.30 8.00
CA ARG A 5 -7.48 -0.06 8.37
C ARG A 5 -9.00 -0.15 8.51
N ASP A 6 -9.62 0.81 9.19
CA ASP A 6 -11.07 0.81 9.41
C ASP A 6 -11.83 1.05 8.10
N LYS A 7 -11.33 1.96 7.25
CA LYS A 7 -11.85 2.18 5.89
C LYS A 7 -11.75 0.91 5.04
N TYR A 8 -10.61 0.23 5.09
CA TYR A 8 -10.40 -1.03 4.40
C TYR A 8 -11.35 -2.13 4.91
N ASN A 9 -11.48 -2.28 6.22
CA ASN A 9 -12.38 -3.27 6.80
C ASN A 9 -13.83 -2.99 6.43
N LYS A 10 -14.27 -1.72 6.47
CA LYS A 10 -15.60 -1.33 6.02
C LYS A 10 -15.85 -1.72 4.55
N ALA A 11 -14.90 -1.39 3.67
CA ALA A 11 -14.93 -1.79 2.27
C ALA A 11 -15.02 -3.32 2.15
N PHE A 12 -14.06 -4.03 2.74
CA PHE A 12 -13.98 -5.49 2.76
C PHE A 12 -15.28 -6.16 3.23
N HIS A 13 -15.89 -5.67 4.32
CA HIS A 13 -17.14 -6.21 4.83
C HIS A 13 -18.31 -6.00 3.86
N ALA A 14 -18.33 -4.91 3.10
CA ALA A 14 -19.34 -4.69 2.08
C ALA A 14 -19.27 -5.69 0.92
N GLN A 15 -18.07 -6.22 0.58
CA GLN A 15 -17.91 -7.29 -0.41
C GLN A 15 -17.73 -8.68 0.19
N TYR A 16 -17.97 -8.84 1.50
CA TYR A 16 -17.63 -10.07 2.19
C TYR A 16 -18.33 -11.30 1.59
N SER A 17 -19.60 -11.18 1.21
CA SER A 17 -20.38 -12.25 0.57
C SER A 17 -19.75 -12.76 -0.73
N LEU A 18 -19.04 -11.90 -1.47
CA LEU A 18 -18.40 -12.22 -2.75
C LEU A 18 -16.99 -12.76 -2.57
N ILE A 19 -16.22 -12.20 -1.64
CA ILE A 19 -14.78 -12.52 -1.49
C ILE A 19 -14.55 -13.65 -0.48
N CYS A 20 -15.54 -13.97 0.38
CA CYS A 20 -15.36 -14.99 1.41
C CYS A 20 -14.90 -16.34 0.84
N ARG A 21 -14.21 -17.11 1.68
CA ARG A 21 -13.64 -18.42 1.30
C ARG A 21 -14.68 -19.33 0.65
N ASN A 22 -15.93 -19.32 1.15
CA ASN A 22 -16.99 -20.21 0.70
C ASN A 22 -17.84 -19.65 -0.45
N SER A 23 -17.58 -18.44 -0.94
CA SER A 23 -18.35 -17.91 -2.08
C SER A 23 -18.08 -18.75 -3.34
N ARG A 24 -19.12 -18.89 -4.18
CA ARG A 24 -19.11 -19.71 -5.42
C ARG A 24 -18.31 -19.08 -6.57
N LEU A 25 -17.81 -17.86 -6.40
CA LEU A 25 -17.00 -17.18 -7.41
C LEU A 25 -15.65 -17.89 -7.60
N SER A 26 -15.13 -17.86 -8.83
CA SER A 26 -13.77 -18.31 -9.13
C SER A 26 -12.73 -17.45 -8.39
N ILE A 27 -11.53 -18.01 -8.19
CA ILE A 27 -10.41 -17.30 -7.56
C ILE A 27 -10.09 -16.02 -8.33
N ASP A 28 -10.10 -16.09 -9.67
CA ASP A 28 -9.80 -14.95 -10.54
C ASP A 28 -10.80 -13.80 -10.37
N ASN A 29 -12.10 -14.11 -10.26
CA ASN A 29 -13.13 -13.09 -10.05
C ASN A 29 -13.00 -12.43 -8.67
N LYS A 30 -12.71 -13.22 -7.63
CA LYS A 30 -12.44 -12.67 -6.29
C LYS A 30 -11.18 -11.81 -6.29
N LEU A 31 -10.15 -12.25 -7.00
CA LEU A 31 -8.90 -11.53 -7.18
C LEU A 31 -9.14 -10.19 -7.89
N LEU A 32 -9.96 -10.19 -8.95
CA LEU A 32 -10.34 -9.00 -9.69
C LEU A 32 -11.02 -7.98 -8.76
N ILE A 33 -11.97 -8.40 -7.93
CA ILE A 33 -12.61 -7.52 -6.94
C ILE A 33 -11.57 -6.92 -5.99
N TYR A 34 -10.64 -7.76 -5.50
CA TYR A 34 -9.57 -7.27 -4.64
C TYR A 34 -8.68 -6.24 -5.34
N LEU A 35 -8.21 -6.52 -6.56
CA LEU A 35 -7.33 -5.63 -7.32
C LEU A 35 -8.01 -4.33 -7.72
N ALA A 36 -9.27 -4.39 -8.13
CA ALA A 36 -10.02 -3.23 -8.63
C ALA A 36 -10.58 -2.34 -7.51
N TYR A 37 -11.00 -2.92 -6.38
CA TYR A 37 -11.72 -2.18 -5.35
C TYR A 37 -10.96 -2.06 -4.03
N LEU A 38 -10.46 -3.18 -3.48
CA LEU A 38 -9.84 -3.18 -2.16
C LEU A 38 -8.41 -2.65 -2.17
N ARG A 39 -7.62 -3.00 -3.20
CA ARG A 39 -6.23 -2.58 -3.32
C ARG A 39 -6.09 -1.05 -3.41
N PRO A 40 -6.92 -0.31 -4.17
CA PRO A 40 -6.92 1.15 -4.13
C PRO A 40 -7.15 1.75 -2.74
N VAL A 41 -7.99 1.14 -1.90
CA VAL A 41 -8.25 1.63 -0.53
C VAL A 41 -6.99 1.59 0.35
N ILE A 42 -6.09 0.63 0.12
CA ILE A 42 -4.77 0.54 0.78
C ILE A 42 -3.62 1.05 -0.09
N THR A 43 -3.87 1.60 -1.29
CA THR A 43 -2.83 2.17 -2.19
C THR A 43 -3.07 3.67 -2.54
N TYR A 44 -4.14 4.30 -2.02
CA TYR A 44 -4.49 5.70 -2.31
C TYR A 44 -3.40 6.72 -1.93
N ALA A 45 -2.67 6.50 -0.83
CA ALA A 45 -1.61 7.39 -0.35
C ALA A 45 -0.22 6.82 -0.61
N SER A 46 -0.03 6.09 -1.72
CA SER A 46 1.24 5.44 -2.07
C SER A 46 2.48 6.34 -1.99
N PRO A 47 2.47 7.61 -2.47
CA PRO A 47 3.63 8.50 -2.33
C PRO A 47 4.03 8.74 -0.87
N ILE A 48 3.03 8.96 -0.01
CA ILE A 48 3.24 9.13 1.43
C ILE A 48 3.79 7.83 2.02
N TRP A 49 3.17 6.69 1.69
CA TRP A 49 3.53 5.39 2.26
C TRP A 49 4.90 4.88 1.87
N ALA A 50 5.39 5.20 0.67
CA ALA A 50 6.75 4.89 0.25
C ALA A 50 7.80 5.45 1.24
N CYS A 51 7.45 6.52 1.94
CA CYS A 51 8.30 7.27 2.85
C CYS A 51 7.98 6.98 4.33
N THR A 52 6.99 6.12 4.62
CA THR A 52 6.58 5.82 5.99
C THR A 52 7.47 4.79 6.69
N ALA A 53 7.40 4.79 8.03
CA ALA A 53 8.04 3.77 8.85
C ALA A 53 7.59 2.35 8.45
N LYS A 54 8.54 1.41 8.44
CA LYS A 54 8.32 -0.01 8.11
C LYS A 54 7.16 -0.62 8.90
N THR A 55 7.00 -0.25 10.17
CA THR A 55 5.92 -0.73 11.04
C THR A 55 4.52 -0.39 10.52
N ASN A 56 4.36 0.76 9.86
CA ASN A 56 3.09 1.15 9.25
C ASN A 56 2.84 0.36 7.96
N LEU A 57 3.85 0.21 7.10
CA LEU A 57 3.76 -0.61 5.89
C LEU A 57 3.40 -2.07 6.22
N ASN A 58 4.04 -2.66 7.23
CA ASN A 58 3.75 -4.04 7.68
C ASN A 58 2.29 -4.23 8.10
N LYS A 59 1.64 -3.19 8.65
CA LYS A 59 0.21 -3.25 8.99
C LYS A 59 -0.66 -3.31 7.73
N LEU A 60 -0.32 -2.59 6.68
CA LEU A 60 -1.04 -2.67 5.40
C LEU A 60 -0.80 -4.00 4.70
N GLU A 61 0.44 -4.49 4.70
CA GLU A 61 0.78 -5.80 4.14
C GLU A 61 0.02 -6.92 4.87
N THR A 62 -0.11 -6.84 6.19
CA THR A 62 -0.92 -7.81 6.95
C THR A 62 -2.38 -7.84 6.48
N LEU A 63 -2.99 -6.69 6.19
CA LEU A 63 -4.36 -6.62 5.67
C LEU A 63 -4.49 -7.25 4.28
N GLU A 64 -3.54 -6.95 3.40
CA GLU A 64 -3.49 -7.52 2.06
C GLU A 64 -3.26 -9.04 2.10
N ASN A 65 -2.31 -9.49 2.91
CA ASN A 65 -1.99 -10.91 3.05
C ASN A 65 -3.17 -11.71 3.59
N LYS A 66 -3.93 -11.15 4.53
CA LYS A 66 -5.17 -11.77 5.04
C LYS A 66 -6.20 -11.96 3.93
N THR A 67 -6.38 -10.96 3.06
CA THR A 67 -7.39 -11.06 1.98
C THR A 67 -6.94 -11.97 0.85
N ILE A 68 -5.68 -11.90 0.42
CA ILE A 68 -5.12 -12.82 -0.59
C ILE A 68 -5.21 -14.28 -0.11
N ARG A 69 -4.85 -14.57 1.14
CA ARG A 69 -4.97 -15.92 1.70
C ARG A 69 -6.41 -16.41 1.78
N MET A 70 -7.37 -15.51 2.02
CA MET A 70 -8.78 -15.87 2.02
C MET A 70 -9.26 -16.21 0.60
N ILE A 71 -8.87 -15.41 -0.40
CA ILE A 71 -9.18 -15.61 -1.82
C ILE A 71 -8.60 -16.94 -2.32
N ALA A 72 -7.31 -17.19 -2.04
CA ALA A 72 -6.60 -18.41 -2.41
C ALA A 72 -7.05 -19.66 -1.64
N ARG A 73 -7.96 -19.52 -0.67
CA ARG A 73 -8.38 -20.58 0.27
C ARG A 73 -7.19 -21.27 0.96
N ALA A 74 -6.13 -20.52 1.23
CA ALA A 74 -4.85 -21.08 1.66
C ALA A 74 -4.84 -21.63 3.10
N HIS A 75 -4.13 -22.73 3.32
CA HIS A 75 -3.88 -23.34 4.63
C HIS A 75 -2.81 -22.58 5.43
N TRP A 76 -2.63 -22.92 6.70
CA TRP A 76 -1.71 -22.23 7.63
C TRP A 76 -0.24 -22.40 7.24
N TYR A 77 0.14 -23.54 6.67
CA TYR A 77 1.52 -23.88 6.31
C TYR A 77 1.98 -23.28 4.97
N GLN A 78 1.06 -22.85 4.10
CA GLN A 78 1.41 -22.26 2.80
C GLN A 78 2.04 -20.88 2.99
N ARG A 79 3.16 -20.57 2.34
CA ARG A 79 3.77 -19.25 2.52
C ARG A 79 2.98 -18.21 1.73
N THR A 80 2.81 -17.02 2.32
CA THR A 80 2.11 -15.92 1.64
C THR A 80 2.82 -15.56 0.33
N ASP A 81 4.15 -15.57 0.30
CA ASP A 81 4.93 -15.25 -0.89
C ASP A 81 4.67 -16.25 -2.03
N GLU A 82 4.62 -17.56 -1.72
CA GLU A 82 4.26 -18.60 -2.70
C GLU A 82 2.86 -18.38 -3.29
N ILE A 83 1.89 -18.04 -2.43
CA ILE A 83 0.51 -17.75 -2.87
C ILE A 83 0.49 -16.52 -3.79
N ARG A 84 1.27 -15.48 -3.47
CA ARG A 84 1.35 -14.28 -4.31
C ARG A 84 1.99 -14.57 -5.65
N HIS A 85 3.06 -15.36 -5.67
CA HIS A 85 3.71 -15.81 -6.90
C HIS A 85 2.75 -16.62 -7.76
N ALA A 86 2.00 -17.56 -7.18
CA ALA A 86 1.01 -18.34 -7.90
C ALA A 86 -0.14 -17.49 -8.49
N LEU A 87 -0.54 -16.42 -7.78
CA LEU A 87 -1.59 -15.49 -8.24
C LEU A 87 -1.06 -14.32 -9.08
N ASN A 88 0.24 -14.28 -9.39
CA ASN A 88 0.90 -13.18 -10.11
C ASN A 88 0.68 -11.79 -9.49
N ILE A 89 0.64 -11.70 -8.15
CA ILE A 89 0.38 -10.44 -7.43
C ILE A 89 1.71 -9.84 -6.93
N PRO A 90 2.12 -8.65 -7.41
CA PRO A 90 3.31 -7.99 -6.89
C PRO A 90 3.13 -7.63 -5.41
N SER A 91 4.21 -7.64 -4.62
CA SER A 91 4.17 -7.24 -3.21
C SER A 91 3.59 -5.83 -3.03
N LEU A 92 2.93 -5.57 -1.88
CA LEU A 92 2.38 -4.24 -1.62
C LEU A 92 3.45 -3.16 -1.72
N LYS A 93 4.61 -3.43 -1.12
CA LYS A 93 5.75 -2.52 -1.11
C LYS A 93 6.23 -2.18 -2.51
N GLN A 94 6.42 -3.17 -3.38
CA GLN A 94 6.81 -2.94 -4.79
C GLN A 94 5.76 -2.09 -5.52
N PHE A 95 4.47 -2.39 -5.30
CA PHE A 95 3.39 -1.65 -5.92
C PHE A 95 3.33 -0.19 -5.43
N ILE A 96 3.44 0.04 -4.13
CA ILE A 96 3.52 1.38 -3.53
C ILE A 96 4.71 2.14 -4.09
N HIS A 97 5.89 1.51 -4.16
CA HIS A 97 7.09 2.13 -4.72
C HIS A 97 6.91 2.51 -6.20
N LYS A 98 6.30 1.62 -7.00
CA LYS A 98 5.98 1.88 -8.40
C LYS A 98 5.01 3.07 -8.57
N LEU A 99 3.97 3.14 -7.74
CA LEU A 99 3.01 4.26 -7.76
C LEU A 99 3.68 5.57 -7.32
N SER A 100 4.49 5.50 -6.27
CA SER A 100 5.21 6.63 -5.70
C SER A 100 6.22 7.23 -6.69
N THR A 101 7.06 6.39 -7.29
CA THR A 101 8.01 6.80 -8.33
C THR A 101 7.30 7.46 -9.50
N LYS A 102 6.24 6.84 -10.02
CA LYS A 102 5.42 7.44 -11.09
C LYS A 102 4.85 8.81 -10.70
N PHE A 103 4.38 8.96 -9.45
CA PHE A 103 3.89 10.23 -8.93
C PHE A 103 5.00 11.29 -8.91
N TYR A 104 6.15 11.00 -8.31
CA TYR A 104 7.26 11.96 -8.21
C TYR A 104 7.88 12.29 -9.56
N SER A 105 8.01 11.34 -10.48
CA SER A 105 8.48 11.59 -11.85
C SER A 105 7.53 12.47 -12.67
N SER A 106 6.25 12.49 -12.33
CA SER A 106 5.26 13.35 -13.01
C SER A 106 5.25 14.79 -12.51
N LEU A 107 5.90 15.07 -11.37
CA LEU A 107 5.96 16.42 -10.83
C LEU A 107 6.91 17.26 -11.69
N PRO A 108 6.55 18.52 -12.00
CA PRO A 108 7.49 19.44 -12.63
C PRO A 108 8.71 19.61 -11.72
N SER A 109 9.89 19.77 -12.33
CA SER A 109 11.16 19.94 -11.61
C SER A 109 11.00 20.90 -10.44
N ILE A 110 11.42 20.44 -9.27
CA ILE A 110 11.38 21.11 -7.96
C ILE A 110 12.19 22.42 -7.93
N ALA A 111 12.72 22.88 -9.07
CA ALA A 111 13.48 24.13 -9.26
C ALA A 111 12.82 25.42 -8.69
N LYS A 112 11.55 25.39 -8.30
CA LYS A 112 10.85 26.53 -7.67
C LYS A 112 10.69 26.43 -6.15
N ILE A 113 11.14 25.35 -5.50
CA ILE A 113 11.09 25.27 -4.03
C ILE A 113 12.24 26.13 -3.49
N PRO A 114 11.97 27.18 -2.69
CA PRO A 114 13.03 27.99 -2.10
C PRO A 114 13.94 27.08 -1.26
N ASN A 115 15.25 27.22 -1.47
CA ASN A 115 16.25 26.44 -0.76
C ASN A 115 16.16 26.81 0.74
N TYR A 116 15.61 25.91 1.55
CA TYR A 116 15.44 26.14 2.97
C TYR A 116 16.78 25.92 3.66
N ASP A 117 17.46 27.01 4.00
CA ASP A 117 18.67 26.97 4.80
C ASP A 117 18.33 26.55 6.24
N ILE A 118 18.77 25.34 6.60
CA ILE A 118 18.55 24.72 7.91
C ILE A 118 19.29 25.47 9.03
N SER A 119 20.29 26.30 8.69
CA SER A 119 21.07 27.09 9.64
C SER A 119 20.39 28.42 10.04
N ASN A 120 19.41 28.89 9.26
CA ASN A 120 18.75 30.17 9.49
C ASN A 120 17.63 30.04 10.56
N SER A 121 17.89 30.54 11.77
CA SER A 121 17.04 30.35 12.95
C SER A 121 15.71 31.10 12.96
N ASN A 122 15.46 31.98 11.98
CA ASN A 122 14.40 32.98 12.06
C ASN A 122 12.98 32.47 11.85
N ASN A 123 12.77 31.21 11.42
CA ASN A 123 11.42 30.62 11.28
C ASN A 123 11.45 29.10 11.48
N ARG A 124 11.68 28.65 12.72
CA ARG A 124 11.58 27.23 13.09
C ARG A 124 10.13 26.75 13.16
N LYS A 125 9.45 26.64 12.03
CA LYS A 125 8.35 25.67 11.89
C LYS A 125 8.95 24.41 11.30
N ARG A 126 9.21 23.42 12.17
CA ARG A 126 9.85 22.14 11.81
C ARG A 126 9.24 21.58 10.51
N PRO A 127 10.03 21.37 9.44
CA PRO A 127 9.56 20.59 8.31
C PRO A 127 9.28 19.17 8.83
N ARG A 128 8.05 18.67 8.66
CA ARG A 128 7.62 17.40 9.27
C ARG A 128 8.27 16.16 8.66
N TYR A 129 9.06 16.28 7.58
CA TYR A 129 9.77 15.16 6.97
C TYR A 129 10.77 15.66 5.90
N THR A 130 12.04 15.24 5.96
CA THR A 130 13.01 15.40 4.86
C THR A 130 13.21 14.03 4.19
N LEU A 131 12.98 13.97 2.88
CA LEU A 131 13.28 12.80 2.04
C LEU A 131 14.79 12.69 1.88
N ASN A 132 15.45 11.89 2.71
CA ASN A 132 16.83 11.50 2.45
C ASN A 132 16.80 10.38 1.38
N LEU A 133 16.81 10.77 0.11
CA LEU A 133 17.26 9.90 -0.97
C LEU A 133 18.77 9.77 -0.79
N VAL A 134 19.19 8.69 -0.15
CA VAL A 134 20.60 8.29 -0.17
C VAL A 134 20.81 7.60 -1.51
N ASP A 135 21.47 8.32 -2.41
CA ASP A 135 22.13 7.74 -3.57
C ASP A 135 23.35 6.95 -3.07
N ASN A 136 23.36 5.64 -3.32
CA ASN A 136 24.51 4.76 -3.54
C ASN A 136 24.03 3.37 -3.97
#